data_AF-A0A1B8HCD5-F1
#
_entry.id   AF-A0A1B8HCD5-F1
#
_cell.length_a   1.000
_cell.length_b   1.000
_cell.length_c   1.000
_cell.angle_alpha   90.00
_cell.angle_beta   90.00
_cell.angle_gamma   90.00
#
_symmetry.space_group_name_H-M   'P 1'
#
loop_
_entity.id
_entity.type
_entity.pdbx_description
1 polymer ?
#
loop_
_entity_poly.entity_id
_entity_poly.type
_entity_poly.pdbx_seq_one_letter_code
_entity_poly.pdbx_strand_id
1 'polypeptide(L)'
;MKKYFTIGETAKLLGISTQTLRFYDKKGILKPGYVDSETGYRYYLFEQFHYIDRIKYLQTLNMNLSDIKVIIESGDKEKLTHYLIQERKRKEQQLKDLHNMIETLDWYVDYFSFVDNKSGGEPFYSVELPERWCLFVPCYPSDRPISKMELRLAEMKSRPENKSLSYLRQYAYVLDYNNIIEQTFYPSKYLIYLKEKPDFDSPDLVCLPAGLYLCCICNYLSENIDIIMVEQYFKDKEKPRLIIANEFEDNLVNYDSAPYELQFLIS
;
A
#
# COMPACT_ATOMS: atom_id res chain seq x y z
N MET A 1 -46.22 -6.97 -35.49
CA MET A 1 -44.85 -6.48 -35.22
C MET A 1 -43.86 -7.42 -35.90
N LYS A 2 -42.73 -6.93 -36.45
CA LYS A 2 -41.72 -7.76 -37.14
C LYS A 2 -41.17 -8.80 -36.16
N LYS A 3 -41.24 -10.10 -36.53
CA LYS A 3 -40.87 -11.21 -35.64
C LYS A 3 -39.37 -11.51 -35.63
N TYR A 4 -38.72 -11.43 -36.80
CA TYR A 4 -37.30 -11.73 -36.99
C TYR A 4 -36.54 -10.51 -37.48
N PHE A 5 -35.39 -10.24 -36.88
CA PHE A 5 -34.48 -9.15 -37.22
C PHE A 5 -33.17 -9.74 -37.69
N THR A 6 -32.60 -9.21 -38.77
CA THR A 6 -31.25 -9.60 -39.20
C THR A 6 -30.24 -9.25 -38.12
N ILE A 7 -29.10 -9.95 -38.08
CA ILE A 7 -28.01 -9.62 -37.15
C ILE A 7 -27.60 -8.14 -37.19
N GLY A 8 -27.65 -7.49 -38.36
CA GLY A 8 -27.34 -6.07 -38.51
C GLY A 8 -28.41 -5.16 -37.88
N GLU A 9 -29.69 -5.48 -38.08
CA GLU A 9 -30.79 -4.76 -37.42
C GLU A 9 -30.74 -4.92 -35.91
N THR A 10 -30.53 -6.14 -35.41
CA THR A 10 -30.41 -6.42 -33.97
C THR A 10 -29.22 -5.69 -33.36
N ALA A 11 -28.05 -5.74 -34.02
CA ALA A 11 -26.84 -5.03 -33.62
C ALA A 11 -27.09 -3.52 -33.50
N LYS A 12 -27.73 -2.93 -34.51
CA LYS A 12 -28.06 -1.50 -34.52
C LYS A 12 -29.05 -1.12 -33.42
N LEU A 13 -30.14 -1.88 -33.27
CA LEU A 13 -31.19 -1.59 -32.29
C LEU A 13 -30.70 -1.72 -30.84
N LEU A 14 -29.79 -2.65 -30.57
CA LEU A 14 -29.27 -2.92 -29.23
C LEU A 14 -27.90 -2.30 -28.96
N GLY A 15 -27.36 -1.52 -29.90
CA GLY A 15 -26.08 -0.83 -29.73
C GLY A 15 -24.90 -1.78 -29.48
N ILE A 16 -24.84 -2.90 -30.19
CA ILE A 16 -23.71 -3.85 -30.13
C ILE A 16 -23.22 -4.16 -31.54
N SER A 17 -22.00 -4.67 -31.64
CA SER A 17 -21.47 -5.09 -32.95
C SER A 17 -22.11 -6.40 -33.41
N THR A 18 -22.19 -6.60 -34.72
CA THR A 18 -22.55 -7.92 -35.30
C THR A 18 -21.55 -9.00 -34.88
N GLN A 19 -20.28 -8.63 -34.64
CA GLN A 19 -19.24 -9.53 -34.13
C GLN A 19 -19.56 -10.01 -32.70
N THR A 20 -20.10 -9.15 -31.85
CA THR A 20 -20.55 -9.50 -30.49
C THR A 20 -21.66 -10.55 -30.55
N LEU A 21 -22.66 -10.37 -31.42
CA LEU A 21 -23.74 -11.34 -31.62
C LEU A 21 -23.23 -12.69 -32.16
N ARG A 22 -22.28 -12.67 -33.11
CA ARG A 22 -21.60 -13.90 -33.59
C ARG A 22 -20.81 -14.56 -32.47
N PHE A 23 -20.18 -13.77 -31.59
CA PHE A 23 -19.43 -14.28 -30.46
C PHE A 23 -20.34 -14.96 -29.43
N TYR A 24 -21.47 -14.35 -29.09
CA TYR A 24 -22.47 -14.97 -28.20
C TYR A 24 -22.98 -16.30 -28.76
N ASP A 25 -23.27 -16.36 -30.06
CA ASP A 25 -23.65 -17.62 -30.73
C ASP A 25 -22.53 -18.65 -30.63
N LYS A 26 -21.29 -18.29 -31.00
CA LYS A 26 -20.13 -19.19 -30.95
C LYS A 26 -19.88 -19.74 -29.54
N LYS A 27 -20.07 -18.92 -28.51
CA LYS A 27 -19.90 -19.32 -27.09
C LYS A 27 -21.15 -20.00 -26.51
N GLY A 28 -22.24 -20.08 -27.27
CA GLY A 28 -23.51 -20.68 -26.83
C GLY A 28 -24.18 -19.88 -25.71
N ILE A 29 -23.92 -18.58 -25.62
CA ILE A 29 -24.52 -17.68 -24.65
C ILE A 29 -25.91 -17.26 -25.14
N LEU A 30 -26.01 -17.01 -26.45
CA LEU A 30 -27.27 -16.71 -27.13
C LEU A 30 -27.20 -17.22 -28.57
N LYS A 31 -28.08 -18.16 -28.91
CA LYS A 31 -28.25 -18.63 -30.28
C LYS A 31 -29.19 -17.70 -31.05
N PRO A 32 -28.97 -17.47 -32.36
CA PRO A 32 -29.98 -16.80 -33.18
C PRO A 32 -31.28 -17.62 -33.18
N GLY A 33 -32.43 -16.96 -33.23
CA GLY A 33 -33.72 -17.62 -33.32
C GLY A 33 -33.91 -18.39 -34.64
N TYR A 34 -33.18 -18.00 -35.68
CA TYR A 34 -33.12 -18.70 -36.96
C TYR A 34 -31.79 -18.44 -37.69
N VAL A 35 -31.26 -19.46 -38.36
CA VAL A 35 -30.14 -19.34 -39.30
C VAL A 35 -30.61 -19.83 -40.66
N ASP A 36 -30.46 -18.98 -41.66
CA ASP A 36 -30.75 -19.33 -43.05
C ASP A 36 -29.77 -20.41 -43.54
N SER A 37 -30.32 -21.54 -44.01
CA SER A 37 -29.53 -22.71 -44.41
C SER A 37 -28.78 -22.52 -45.72
N GLU A 38 -29.25 -21.62 -46.60
CA GLU A 38 -28.63 -21.37 -47.90
C GLU A 38 -27.54 -20.30 -47.80
N THR A 39 -27.77 -19.27 -47.00
CA THR A 39 -26.90 -18.09 -46.92
C THR A 39 -26.08 -18.00 -45.63
N GLY A 40 -26.44 -18.76 -44.60
CA GLY A 40 -25.83 -18.69 -43.27
C GLY A 40 -26.18 -17.40 -42.50
N TYR A 41 -27.14 -16.60 -42.99
CA TYR A 41 -27.56 -15.37 -42.32
C TYR A 41 -28.26 -15.67 -41.00
N ARG A 42 -27.95 -14.86 -39.98
CA ARG A 42 -28.50 -14.98 -38.63
C ARG A 42 -29.66 -14.02 -38.43
N TYR A 43 -30.73 -14.53 -37.85
CA TYR A 43 -31.91 -13.78 -37.50
C TYR A 43 -32.24 -13.97 -36.01
N TYR A 44 -32.57 -12.88 -35.34
CA TYR A 44 -32.93 -12.84 -33.92
C TYR A 44 -34.40 -12.47 -33.77
N LEU A 45 -35.04 -13.10 -32.80
CA LEU A 45 -36.42 -12.84 -32.43
C LEU A 45 -36.52 -11.55 -31.60
N PHE A 46 -37.66 -10.86 -31.64
CA PHE A 46 -37.91 -9.71 -30.75
C PHE A 46 -37.78 -10.11 -29.28
N GLU A 47 -38.27 -11.30 -28.94
CA GLU A 47 -38.16 -11.91 -27.61
C GLU A 47 -36.72 -12.29 -27.24
N GLN A 48 -35.73 -12.13 -28.12
CA GLN A 48 -34.31 -12.30 -27.75
C GLN A 48 -33.68 -10.98 -27.31
N PHE A 49 -34.35 -9.85 -27.53
CA PHE A 49 -33.78 -8.54 -27.25
C PHE A 49 -33.58 -8.31 -25.76
N HIS A 50 -34.53 -8.74 -24.92
CA HIS A 50 -34.38 -8.61 -23.47
C HIS A 50 -33.28 -9.51 -22.90
N TYR A 51 -32.97 -10.64 -23.55
CA TYR A 51 -31.82 -11.47 -23.17
C TYR A 51 -30.50 -10.78 -23.55
N ILE A 52 -30.40 -10.24 -24.76
CA ILE A 52 -29.22 -9.50 -25.21
C ILE A 52 -28.98 -8.28 -24.31
N ASP A 53 -30.03 -7.51 -24.01
CA ASP A 53 -29.94 -6.33 -23.16
C ASP A 53 -29.47 -6.68 -21.74
N ARG A 54 -30.01 -7.76 -21.16
CA ARG A 54 -29.55 -8.28 -19.87
C ARG A 54 -28.09 -8.76 -19.90
N ILE A 55 -27.66 -9.48 -20.94
CA ILE A 55 -26.26 -9.88 -21.10
C ILE A 55 -25.36 -8.64 -21.09
N LYS A 56 -25.71 -7.62 -21.89
CA LYS A 56 -24.95 -6.35 -21.92
C LYS A 56 -24.88 -5.71 -20.55
N TYR A 57 -26.02 -5.57 -19.86
CA TYR A 57 -26.06 -4.94 -18.55
C TYR A 57 -25.17 -5.67 -17.55
N LEU A 58 -25.23 -7.01 -17.49
CA LEU A 58 -24.36 -7.80 -16.62
C LEU A 58 -22.87 -7.66 -16.97
N GLN A 59 -22.53 -7.52 -18.25
CA GLN A 59 -21.15 -7.22 -18.66
C GLN A 59 -20.67 -5.85 -18.17
N THR A 60 -21.55 -4.84 -18.10
CA THR A 60 -21.18 -3.53 -17.52
C THR A 60 -20.86 -3.60 -16.03
N LEU A 61 -21.32 -4.66 -15.34
CA LEU A 61 -20.97 -4.97 -13.95
C LEU A 61 -19.69 -5.82 -13.84
N ASN A 62 -18.88 -5.89 -14.90
CA ASN A 62 -17.67 -6.70 -15.02
C ASN A 62 -17.89 -8.22 -14.85
N MET A 63 -19.13 -8.71 -14.98
CA MET A 63 -19.40 -10.14 -14.99
C MET A 63 -18.85 -10.76 -16.28
N ASN A 64 -18.07 -11.84 -16.16
CA ASN A 64 -17.56 -12.53 -17.33
C ASN A 64 -18.68 -13.32 -18.03
N LEU A 65 -18.49 -13.58 -19.33
CA LEU A 65 -19.53 -14.20 -20.15
C LEU A 65 -19.85 -15.66 -19.80
N SER A 66 -18.91 -16.39 -19.18
CA SER A 66 -19.17 -17.74 -18.66
C SER A 66 -20.16 -17.71 -17.50
N ASP A 67 -20.00 -16.78 -16.56
CA ASP A 67 -20.89 -16.64 -15.41
C ASP A 67 -22.27 -16.16 -15.85
N ILE A 68 -22.32 -15.18 -16.76
CA ILE A 68 -23.58 -14.71 -17.37
C ILE A 68 -24.35 -15.87 -17.99
N LYS A 69 -23.66 -16.75 -18.73
CA LYS A 69 -24.29 -17.91 -19.37
C LYS A 69 -24.91 -18.83 -18.32
N VAL A 70 -24.13 -19.23 -17.30
CA VAL A 70 -24.61 -20.13 -16.23
C VAL A 70 -25.83 -19.54 -15.52
N ILE A 71 -25.80 -18.24 -15.21
CA ILE A 71 -26.90 -17.56 -14.52
C ILE A 71 -28.15 -17.50 -15.41
N ILE A 72 -28.01 -17.09 -16.67
CA ILE A 72 -29.14 -17.01 -17.60
C ILE A 72 -29.74 -18.39 -17.87
N GLU A 73 -28.92 -19.42 -18.09
CA GLU A 73 -29.37 -20.79 -18.30
C GLU A 73 -30.09 -21.36 -17.07
N SER A 74 -29.68 -20.96 -15.87
CA SER A 74 -30.32 -21.41 -14.65
C SER A 74 -31.72 -20.81 -14.42
N GLY A 75 -32.00 -19.64 -15.01
CA GLY A 75 -33.25 -18.90 -14.77
C GLY A 75 -33.47 -18.45 -13.31
N ASP A 76 -32.45 -18.63 -12.47
CA ASP A 76 -32.53 -18.53 -11.03
C ASP A 76 -32.07 -17.13 -10.57
N LYS A 77 -33.04 -16.38 -10.05
CA LYS A 77 -32.80 -15.03 -9.53
C LYS A 77 -31.92 -15.04 -8.28
N GLU A 78 -32.02 -16.06 -7.42
CA GLU A 78 -31.18 -16.16 -6.23
C GLU A 78 -29.71 -16.31 -6.61
N LYS A 79 -29.39 -17.12 -7.64
CA LYS A 79 -28.00 -17.25 -8.15
C LYS A 79 -27.44 -15.92 -8.64
N LEU A 80 -28.21 -15.16 -9.41
CA LEU A 80 -27.78 -13.83 -9.86
C LEU A 80 -27.54 -12.91 -8.67
N THR A 81 -28.48 -12.86 -7.73
CA THR A 81 -28.42 -11.99 -6.55
C THR A 81 -27.19 -12.31 -5.70
N HIS A 82 -26.93 -13.59 -5.45
CA HIS A 82 -25.76 -14.06 -4.70
C HIS A 82 -24.45 -13.66 -5.40
N TYR A 83 -24.34 -13.85 -6.72
CA TYR A 83 -23.17 -13.42 -7.49
C TYR A 83 -22.93 -11.91 -7.34
N LEU A 84 -23.98 -11.09 -7.49
CA LEU A 84 -23.87 -9.63 -7.38
C LEU A 84 -23.40 -9.18 -5.99
N ILE A 85 -23.85 -9.84 -4.92
CA ILE A 85 -23.40 -9.56 -3.54
C ILE A 85 -21.90 -9.89 -3.39
N GLN A 86 -21.46 -11.04 -3.91
CA GLN A 86 -20.05 -11.43 -3.85
C GLN A 86 -19.15 -10.48 -4.65
N GLU A 87 -19.58 -10.10 -5.85
CA GLU A 87 -18.87 -9.12 -6.67
C GLU A 87 -18.79 -7.75 -5.98
N ARG A 88 -19.88 -7.29 -5.37
CA ARG A 88 -19.88 -6.04 -4.61
C ARG A 88 -18.83 -6.08 -3.49
N LYS A 89 -18.81 -7.16 -2.71
CA LYS A 89 -17.83 -7.36 -1.63
C LYS A 89 -16.38 -7.37 -2.15
N ARG A 90 -16.14 -8.00 -3.30
CA ARG A 90 -14.83 -7.99 -3.96
C ARG A 90 -14.42 -6.59 -4.39
N LYS A 91 -15.34 -5.79 -4.92
CA LYS A 91 -15.09 -4.38 -5.30
C LYS A 91 -14.84 -3.48 -4.09
N GLU A 92 -15.59 -3.66 -3.00
CA GLU A 92 -15.36 -2.96 -1.73
C GLU A 92 -13.95 -3.26 -1.18
N GLN A 93 -13.51 -4.51 -1.24
CA GLN A 93 -12.14 -4.88 -0.84
C GLN A 93 -11.08 -4.23 -1.75
N GLN A 94 -11.27 -4.28 -3.07
CA GLN A 94 -10.36 -3.60 -4.02
C GLN A 94 -10.27 -2.10 -3.76
N LEU A 95 -11.38 -1.44 -3.43
CA LEU A 95 -11.40 -0.03 -3.09
C LEU A 95 -10.57 0.25 -1.83
N LYS A 96 -10.71 -0.60 -0.80
CA LYS A 96 -9.90 -0.50 0.42
C LYS A 96 -8.41 -0.67 0.14
N ASP A 97 -8.04 -1.66 -0.67
CA ASP A 97 -6.64 -1.93 -1.02
C ASP A 97 -6.04 -0.75 -1.81
N LEU A 98 -6.81 -0.15 -2.72
CA LEU A 98 -6.39 1.05 -3.47
C LEU A 98 -6.22 2.27 -2.57
N HIS A 99 -7.12 2.50 -1.61
CA HIS A 99 -6.95 3.58 -0.64
C HIS A 99 -5.68 3.40 0.20
N ASN A 100 -5.45 2.18 0.70
CA ASN A 100 -4.24 1.87 1.45
C ASN A 100 -2.97 2.13 0.63
N MET A 101 -3.01 1.84 -0.68
CA MET A 101 -1.90 2.09 -1.60
C MET A 101 -1.67 3.58 -1.82
N ILE A 102 -2.73 4.37 -1.98
CA ILE A 102 -2.64 5.84 -2.11
C ILE A 102 -2.01 6.43 -0.86
N GLU A 103 -2.48 6.06 0.33
CA GLU A 103 -1.89 6.53 1.60
C GLU A 103 -0.41 6.20 1.71
N THR A 104 0.01 5.01 1.23
CA THR A 104 1.42 4.63 1.20
C THR A 104 2.20 5.52 0.21
N LEU A 105 1.65 5.79 -0.98
CA LEU A 105 2.28 6.68 -1.96
C LEU A 105 2.45 8.10 -1.39
N ASP A 106 1.41 8.66 -0.78
CA ASP A 106 1.43 9.98 -0.17
C ASP A 106 2.50 10.04 0.94
N TRP A 107 2.54 9.02 1.80
CA TRP A 107 3.57 8.92 2.84
C TRP A 107 5.00 8.90 2.25
N TYR A 108 5.23 8.18 1.15
CA TYR A 108 6.54 8.15 0.49
C TYR A 108 6.91 9.52 -0.12
N VAL A 109 5.94 10.22 -0.71
CA VAL A 109 6.16 11.58 -1.25
C VAL A 109 6.53 12.55 -0.12
N ASP A 110 5.82 12.49 1.00
CA ASP A 110 6.12 13.31 2.18
C ASP A 110 7.49 12.98 2.77
N TYR A 111 7.83 11.69 2.88
CA TYR A 111 9.13 11.22 3.36
C TYR A 111 10.30 11.75 2.52
N PHE A 112 10.24 11.63 1.19
CA PHE A 112 11.34 12.10 0.33
C PHE A 112 11.40 13.62 0.23
N SER A 113 10.25 14.30 0.25
CA SER A 113 10.24 15.78 0.21
C SER A 113 10.65 16.43 1.53
N PHE A 114 10.63 15.69 2.65
CA PHE A 114 10.99 16.21 3.96
C PHE A 114 12.43 16.74 4.01
N VAL A 115 13.39 15.94 3.53
CA VAL A 115 14.82 16.32 3.56
C VAL A 115 15.06 17.51 2.64
N ASP A 116 14.52 17.49 1.42
CA ASP A 116 14.64 18.59 0.46
C ASP A 116 14.11 19.92 1.02
N ASN A 117 12.98 19.89 1.72
CA ASN A 117 12.38 21.08 2.32
C ASN A 117 13.16 21.61 3.54
N LYS A 118 13.95 20.76 4.19
CA LYS A 118 14.75 21.12 5.38
C LYS A 118 16.19 21.48 5.05
N SER A 119 16.71 21.06 3.89
CA SER A 119 18.01 21.45 3.33
C SER A 119 18.03 22.95 2.99
N GLY A 120 18.22 23.80 4.02
CA GLY A 120 18.27 25.26 3.89
C GLY A 120 17.67 26.04 5.07
N GLY A 121 17.10 25.35 6.07
CA GLY A 121 16.51 25.95 7.27
C GLY A 121 17.46 26.09 8.46
N GLU A 122 16.89 26.42 9.63
CA GLU A 122 17.62 26.39 10.91
C GLU A 122 18.13 24.97 11.21
N PRO A 123 19.33 24.83 11.80
CA PRO A 123 19.97 23.53 12.02
C PRO A 123 19.19 22.63 13.00
N PHE A 124 18.36 23.23 13.85
CA PHE A 124 17.49 22.54 14.79
C PHE A 124 16.06 23.06 14.69
N TYR A 125 15.09 22.17 14.89
CA TYR A 125 13.67 22.52 14.95
C TYR A 125 12.96 21.60 15.94
N SER A 126 11.81 22.04 16.45
CA SER A 126 10.97 21.20 17.30
C SER A 126 9.75 20.73 16.55
N VAL A 127 9.35 19.48 16.76
CA VAL A 127 8.14 18.89 16.18
C VAL A 127 7.41 18.05 17.23
N GLU A 128 6.10 18.20 17.29
CA GLU A 128 5.24 17.33 18.09
C GLU A 128 4.92 16.08 17.26
N LEU A 129 5.29 14.91 17.78
CA LEU A 129 5.12 13.64 17.10
C LEU A 129 4.12 12.77 17.87
N PRO A 130 3.25 12.02 17.16
CA PRO A 130 2.34 11.07 17.79
C PRO A 130 3.09 9.82 18.26
N GLU A 131 2.35 8.93 18.92
CA GLU A 131 2.82 7.58 19.20
C GLU A 131 3.15 6.84 17.90
N ARG A 132 4.28 6.14 17.87
CA ARG A 132 4.74 5.43 16.67
C ARG A 132 5.13 4.01 17.02
N TRP A 133 4.45 3.05 16.41
CA TRP A 133 4.72 1.63 16.64
C TRP A 133 5.84 1.15 15.73
N CYS A 134 6.76 0.37 16.29
CA CYS A 134 7.92 -0.15 15.58
C CYS A 134 8.13 -1.63 15.92
N LEU A 135 8.63 -2.39 14.95
CA LEU A 135 9.31 -3.65 15.21
C LEU A 135 10.81 -3.34 15.37
N PHE A 136 11.46 -3.90 16.39
CA PHE A 136 12.89 -3.68 16.61
C PHE A 136 13.67 -4.98 16.78
N VAL A 137 14.98 -4.86 16.58
CA VAL A 137 15.97 -5.87 16.97
C VAL A 137 17.09 -5.22 17.79
N PRO A 138 17.72 -5.95 18.72
CA PRO A 138 18.86 -5.42 19.46
C PRO A 138 20.06 -5.21 18.52
N CYS A 139 20.84 -4.18 18.82
CA CYS A 139 22.15 -3.94 18.22
C CYS A 139 23.25 -4.27 19.23
N TYR A 140 24.36 -4.82 18.75
CA TYR A 140 25.51 -5.18 19.58
C TYR A 140 26.77 -4.44 19.11
N PRO A 141 27.71 -4.11 20.01
CA PRO A 141 28.99 -3.48 19.61
C PRO A 141 29.79 -4.29 18.57
N SER A 142 29.57 -5.60 18.49
CA SER A 142 30.20 -6.52 17.52
C SER A 142 29.47 -6.61 16.18
N ASP A 143 28.36 -5.89 16.00
CA ASP A 143 27.62 -5.79 14.74
C ASP A 143 28.32 -4.86 13.73
N ARG A 144 29.66 -4.82 13.69
CA ARG A 144 30.42 -4.15 12.62
C ARG A 144 30.89 -5.21 11.60
N PRO A 145 30.60 -5.05 10.28
CA PRO A 145 29.77 -4.00 9.67
C PRO A 145 28.28 -4.14 10.04
N ILE A 146 27.54 -3.04 9.93
CA ILE A 146 26.18 -2.90 10.47
C ILE A 146 25.16 -3.86 9.84
N SER A 147 25.50 -4.51 8.71
CA SER A 147 24.64 -5.48 8.03
C SER A 147 24.11 -6.63 8.91
N LYS A 148 24.76 -6.96 10.04
CA LYS A 148 24.26 -8.00 10.96
C LYS A 148 22.89 -7.69 11.55
N MET A 149 22.61 -6.44 11.91
CA MET A 149 21.30 -6.12 12.48
C MET A 149 20.21 -6.04 11.42
N GLU A 150 20.55 -5.67 10.18
CA GLU A 150 19.63 -5.69 9.04
C GLU A 150 19.17 -7.11 8.73
N LEU A 151 20.10 -8.08 8.73
CA LEU A 151 19.79 -9.51 8.62
C LEU A 151 18.87 -9.97 9.75
N ARG A 152 19.17 -9.57 10.99
CA ARG A 152 18.35 -9.91 12.17
C ARG A 152 16.93 -9.33 12.05
N LEU A 153 16.79 -8.12 11.54
CA LEU A 153 15.49 -7.49 11.30
C LEU A 153 14.75 -8.17 10.14
N ALA A 154 15.44 -8.55 9.06
CA ALA A 154 14.85 -9.30 7.96
C ALA A 154 14.32 -10.67 8.42
N GLU A 155 15.09 -11.39 9.25
CA GLU A 155 14.65 -12.64 9.90
C GLU A 155 13.43 -12.38 10.78
N MET A 156 13.44 -11.32 11.59
CA MET A 156 12.32 -10.96 12.46
C MET A 156 11.03 -10.69 11.66
N LYS A 157 11.12 -9.96 10.54
CA LYS A 157 10.00 -9.70 9.62
C LYS A 157 9.47 -10.98 8.95
N SER A 158 10.32 -11.99 8.77
CA SER A 158 9.93 -13.25 8.13
C SER A 158 9.13 -14.18 9.03
N ARG A 159 9.12 -13.93 10.36
CA ARG A 159 8.42 -14.77 11.33
C ARG A 159 6.90 -14.76 11.11
N PRO A 160 6.19 -15.89 11.25
CA PRO A 160 4.76 -15.98 10.98
C PRO A 160 3.90 -14.92 11.68
N GLU A 161 4.19 -14.62 12.94
CA GLU A 161 3.51 -13.61 13.76
C GLU A 161 3.68 -12.17 13.24
N ASN A 162 4.77 -11.90 12.51
CA ASN A 162 5.09 -10.58 12.00
C ASN A 162 4.70 -10.40 10.52
N LYS A 163 4.31 -11.47 9.82
CA LYS A 163 3.94 -11.40 8.39
C LYS A 163 2.69 -10.57 8.11
N SER A 164 1.79 -10.44 9.09
CA SER A 164 0.58 -9.64 8.98
C SER A 164 0.80 -8.16 9.27
N LEU A 165 1.96 -7.78 9.82
CA LEU A 165 2.26 -6.39 10.14
C LEU A 165 2.42 -5.56 8.87
N SER A 166 1.84 -4.36 8.90
CA SER A 166 1.98 -3.36 7.85
C SER A 166 3.17 -2.46 8.15
N TYR A 167 4.22 -2.55 7.36
CA TYR A 167 5.47 -1.80 7.57
C TYR A 167 5.52 -0.53 6.73
N LEU A 168 6.05 0.55 7.32
CA LEU A 168 6.56 1.70 6.59
C LEU A 168 8.05 1.45 6.35
N ARG A 169 8.53 1.69 5.12
CA ARG A 169 9.97 1.53 4.82
C ARG A 169 10.74 2.75 5.32
N GLN A 170 10.74 2.91 6.63
CA GLN A 170 11.54 3.89 7.36
C GLN A 170 12.27 3.13 8.44
N TYR A 171 13.59 3.29 8.46
CA TYR A 171 14.47 2.63 9.40
C TYR A 171 15.02 3.66 10.38
N ALA A 172 15.30 3.22 11.60
CA ALA A 172 15.96 4.08 12.56
C ALA A 172 16.81 3.31 13.55
N TYR A 173 17.67 4.06 14.22
CA TYR A 173 18.47 3.59 15.32
C TYR A 173 18.03 4.24 16.62
N VAL A 174 18.09 3.49 17.72
CA VAL A 174 17.93 4.04 19.07
C VAL A 174 19.30 4.29 19.67
N LEU A 175 19.58 5.55 19.96
CA LEU A 175 20.82 6.05 20.54
C LEU A 175 20.54 6.62 21.94
N ASP A 176 21.60 6.74 22.73
CA ASP A 176 21.59 7.52 23.96
C ASP A 176 22.35 8.85 23.80
N TYR A 177 22.23 9.71 24.81
CA TYR A 177 22.86 11.03 24.80
C TYR A 177 24.39 10.97 24.74
N ASN A 178 25.02 9.94 25.31
CA ASN A 178 26.48 9.79 25.29
C ASN A 178 26.96 9.45 23.88
N ASN A 179 26.21 8.66 23.11
CA ASN A 179 26.52 8.41 21.70
C ASN A 179 26.66 9.73 20.93
N ILE A 180 25.77 10.70 21.18
CA ILE A 180 25.77 11.98 20.49
C ILE A 180 26.96 12.85 20.92
N ILE A 181 27.20 13.00 22.23
CA ILE A 181 28.27 13.88 22.73
C ILE A 181 29.67 13.32 22.45
N GLU A 182 29.86 12.00 22.59
CA GLU A 182 31.12 11.34 22.28
C GLU A 182 31.32 11.12 20.77
N GLN A 183 30.29 11.41 19.96
CA GLN A 183 30.27 11.20 18.51
C GLN A 183 30.60 9.74 18.14
N THR A 184 29.94 8.81 18.83
CA THR A 184 30.12 7.37 18.63
C THR A 184 28.84 6.72 18.13
N PHE A 185 28.98 5.84 17.13
CA PHE A 185 27.87 5.05 16.62
C PHE A 185 27.81 3.67 17.30
N TYR A 186 27.08 3.61 18.43
CA TYR A 186 26.77 2.38 19.17
C TYR A 186 25.27 2.32 19.51
N PRO A 187 24.40 2.09 18.51
CA PRO A 187 22.97 2.01 18.77
C PRO A 187 22.63 0.81 19.64
N SER A 188 21.58 0.96 20.44
CA SER A 188 21.03 -0.11 21.27
C SER A 188 20.02 -0.97 20.51
N LYS A 189 19.31 -0.37 19.55
CA LYS A 189 18.28 -1.02 18.74
C LYS A 189 18.30 -0.50 17.30
N TYR A 190 17.89 -1.36 16.39
CA TYR A 190 17.54 -1.01 15.02
C TYR A 190 16.07 -1.34 14.79
N LEU A 191 15.33 -0.42 14.18
CA LEU A 191 13.87 -0.49 14.10
C LEU A 191 13.35 -0.20 12.69
N ILE A 192 12.13 -0.68 12.44
CA ILE A 192 11.30 -0.34 11.29
C ILE A 192 9.91 0.08 11.79
N TYR A 193 9.37 1.16 11.24
CA TYR A 193 8.07 1.69 11.61
C TYR A 193 6.92 0.83 11.08
N LEU A 194 5.82 0.80 11.85
CA LEU A 194 4.56 0.18 11.47
C LEU A 194 3.56 1.26 11.04
N LYS A 195 2.74 0.95 10.03
CA LYS A 195 1.67 1.85 9.56
C LYS A 195 0.56 2.01 10.61
N GLU A 196 0.38 1.00 11.46
CA GLU A 196 -0.69 0.95 12.45
C GLU A 196 -0.25 0.22 13.72
N LYS A 197 -1.02 0.40 14.79
CA LYS A 197 -0.81 -0.30 16.05
C LYS A 197 -1.07 -1.80 15.85
N PRO A 198 -0.14 -2.69 16.25
CA PRO A 198 -0.35 -4.13 16.19
C PRO A 198 -1.48 -4.57 17.13
N ASP A 199 -2.20 -5.62 16.75
CA ASP A 199 -3.33 -6.19 17.49
C ASP A 199 -2.90 -7.28 18.50
N PHE A 200 -1.59 -7.45 18.69
CA PHE A 200 -0.99 -8.38 19.64
C PHE A 200 0.21 -7.74 20.35
N ASP A 201 0.52 -8.26 21.52
CA ASP A 201 1.69 -7.86 22.30
C ASP A 201 2.90 -8.75 21.95
N SER A 202 4.07 -8.13 21.81
CA SER A 202 5.34 -8.83 21.63
C SER A 202 6.47 -8.04 22.28
N PRO A 203 7.48 -8.69 22.88
CA PRO A 203 8.66 -7.99 23.39
C PRO A 203 9.49 -7.31 22.29
N ASP A 204 9.31 -7.72 21.03
CA ASP A 204 10.01 -7.16 19.86
C ASP A 204 9.25 -5.96 19.25
N LEU A 205 8.06 -5.65 19.76
CA LEU A 205 7.26 -4.48 19.39
C LEU A 205 7.45 -3.38 20.43
N VAL A 206 7.65 -2.14 19.96
CA VAL A 206 7.81 -0.97 20.83
C VAL A 206 6.95 0.19 20.32
N CYS A 207 6.33 0.90 21.25
CA CYS A 207 5.70 2.18 20.98
C CYS A 207 6.68 3.30 21.36
N LEU A 208 7.13 4.07 20.37
CA LEU A 208 7.83 5.32 20.62
C LEU A 208 6.81 6.34 21.15
N PRO A 209 7.12 7.07 22.23
CA PRO A 209 6.14 7.93 22.88
C PRO A 209 5.77 9.12 22.00
N ALA A 210 4.50 9.52 22.08
CA ALA A 210 4.10 10.84 21.64
C ALA A 210 4.79 11.90 22.50
N GLY A 211 5.05 13.07 21.92
CA GLY A 211 5.64 14.17 22.65
C GLY A 211 6.31 15.18 21.74
N LEU A 212 6.97 16.14 22.37
CA LEU A 212 7.80 17.12 21.68
C LEU A 212 9.20 16.56 21.49
N TYR A 213 9.67 16.61 20.24
CA TYR A 213 11.01 16.24 19.86
C TYR A 213 11.76 17.46 19.37
N LEU A 214 12.99 17.64 19.84
CA LEU A 214 13.97 18.49 19.17
C LEU A 214 14.61 17.66 18.06
N CYS A 215 14.74 18.20 16.86
CA CYS A 215 15.25 17.50 15.69
C CYS A 215 16.38 18.26 15.01
N CYS A 216 17.30 17.54 14.38
CA CYS A 216 18.28 18.08 13.43
C CYS A 216 18.59 17.06 12.34
N ILE A 217 18.96 17.54 11.15
CA ILE A 217 19.37 16.67 10.03
C ILE A 217 20.90 16.73 9.90
N CYS A 218 21.52 15.56 9.77
CA CYS A 218 22.98 15.44 9.68
C CYS A 218 23.39 14.13 8.99
N ASN A 219 24.58 14.07 8.41
CA ASN A 219 25.14 12.82 7.90
C ASN A 219 25.86 12.07 9.02
N TYR A 220 25.12 11.56 10.02
CA TYR A 220 25.70 11.10 11.30
C TYR A 220 26.83 10.05 11.19
N LEU A 221 26.83 9.21 10.15
CA LEU A 221 27.87 8.20 9.94
C LEU A 221 29.13 8.73 9.24
N SER A 222 29.04 9.83 8.50
CA SER A 222 30.14 10.38 7.70
C SER A 222 30.61 11.76 8.15
N GLU A 223 29.79 12.48 8.92
CA GLU A 223 30.04 13.84 9.39
C GLU A 223 29.77 13.98 10.90
N ASN A 224 30.56 14.84 11.53
CA ASN A 224 30.40 15.21 12.93
C ASN A 224 29.22 16.18 13.08
N ILE A 225 28.37 15.94 14.06
CA ILE A 225 27.28 16.86 14.42
C ILE A 225 27.87 18.07 15.14
N ASP A 226 27.23 19.23 14.99
CA ASP A 226 27.50 20.37 15.88
C ASP A 226 26.99 20.07 17.30
N ILE A 227 27.83 19.40 18.08
CA ILE A 227 27.54 19.02 19.46
C ILE A 227 27.42 20.24 20.38
N ILE A 228 28.00 21.40 20.02
CA ILE A 228 28.01 22.59 20.87
C ILE A 228 26.58 23.06 21.10
N MET A 229 25.76 23.05 20.05
CA MET A 229 24.36 23.46 20.14
C MET A 229 23.52 22.47 20.97
N VAL A 230 23.78 21.17 20.82
CA VAL A 230 23.14 20.12 21.64
C VAL A 230 23.50 20.29 23.11
N GLU A 231 24.78 20.46 23.43
CA GLU A 231 25.27 20.68 24.79
C GLU A 231 24.67 21.94 25.42
N GLN A 232 24.62 23.04 24.67
CA GLN A 232 24.01 24.29 25.10
C GLN A 232 22.52 24.13 25.38
N TYR A 233 21.78 23.47 24.48
CA TYR A 233 20.34 23.26 24.65
C TYR A 233 20.02 22.45 25.91
N PHE A 234 20.83 21.44 26.21
CA PHE A 234 20.65 20.52 27.35
C PHE A 234 21.50 20.86 28.58
N LYS A 235 22.13 22.03 28.66
CA LYS A 235 23.05 22.38 29.76
C LYS A 235 22.38 22.31 31.14
N ASP A 236 21.16 22.84 31.23
CA ASP A 236 20.38 22.95 32.47
C ASP A 236 19.04 22.17 32.40
N LYS A 237 18.94 21.20 31.49
CA LYS A 237 17.75 20.36 31.26
C LYS A 237 18.06 18.89 31.54
N GLU A 238 17.03 18.10 31.80
CA GLU A 238 17.20 16.64 31.82
C GLU A 238 17.70 16.17 30.44
N LYS A 239 18.70 15.28 30.45
CA LYS A 239 19.23 14.70 29.22
C LYS A 239 18.19 13.76 28.61
N PRO A 240 17.99 13.79 27.29
CA PRO A 240 17.02 12.93 26.63
C PRO A 240 17.44 11.48 26.82
N ARG A 241 16.49 10.66 27.29
CA ARG A 241 16.70 9.21 27.48
C ARG A 241 16.43 8.41 26.22
N LEU A 242 15.80 9.04 25.23
CA LEU A 242 15.46 8.45 23.94
C LEU A 242 15.91 9.40 22.84
N ILE A 243 16.82 8.91 22.01
CA ILE A 243 17.23 9.58 20.79
C ILE A 243 17.02 8.61 19.64
N ILE A 244 16.31 9.06 18.62
CA ILE A 244 16.05 8.28 17.41
C ILE A 244 16.86 8.89 16.27
N ALA A 245 17.68 8.09 15.60
CA ALA A 245 18.30 8.49 14.34
C ALA A 245 17.53 7.87 13.18
N ASN A 246 16.60 8.63 12.60
CA ASN A 246 15.83 8.19 11.43
C ASN A 246 16.69 8.28 10.18
N GLU A 247 16.81 7.17 9.47
CA GLU A 247 17.53 7.09 8.21
C GLU A 247 16.66 7.62 7.07
N PHE A 248 17.20 8.58 6.33
CA PHE A 248 16.58 9.10 5.11
C PHE A 248 17.30 8.57 3.88
N GLU A 249 16.51 8.07 2.94
CA GLU A 249 17.01 7.71 1.62
C GLU A 249 17.14 8.99 0.78
N ASP A 250 18.36 9.47 0.59
CA ASP A 250 18.67 10.55 -0.36
C ASP A 250 19.21 10.02 -1.69
N ASN A 251 19.71 8.78 -1.68
CA ASN A 251 20.24 8.08 -2.84
C ASN A 251 19.73 6.63 -2.89
N LEU A 252 19.00 6.31 -3.96
CA LEU A 252 18.38 4.99 -4.15
C LEU A 252 19.37 3.86 -4.48
N VAL A 253 20.66 4.18 -4.64
CA VAL A 253 21.71 3.24 -5.08
C VAL A 253 22.84 3.12 -4.06
N ASN A 254 23.31 4.22 -3.48
CA ASN A 254 24.39 4.23 -2.50
C ASN A 254 23.91 4.85 -1.18
N TYR A 255 23.95 4.06 -0.12
CA TYR A 255 23.45 4.42 1.20
C TYR A 255 24.58 4.79 2.19
N ASP A 256 25.85 4.75 1.75
CA ASP A 256 27.02 5.01 2.60
C ASP A 256 27.06 6.44 3.18
N SER A 257 26.27 7.36 2.61
CA SER A 257 26.20 8.78 3.00
C SER A 257 24.78 9.24 3.32
N ALA A 258 23.88 8.32 3.71
CA ALA A 258 22.49 8.65 4.00
C ALA A 258 22.38 9.72 5.11
N PRO A 259 21.54 10.76 4.92
CA PRO A 259 21.24 11.71 5.97
C PRO A 259 20.37 11.08 7.05
N TYR A 260 20.57 11.52 8.28
CA TYR A 260 19.79 11.13 9.44
C TYR A 260 19.08 12.34 10.03
N GLU A 261 17.81 12.19 10.38
CA GLU A 261 17.16 13.09 11.33
C GLU A 261 17.34 12.52 12.73
N LEU A 262 18.11 13.20 13.56
CA LEU A 262 18.15 12.93 14.98
C LEU A 262 16.95 13.55 15.66
N GLN A 263 16.19 12.76 16.42
CA GLN A 263 15.04 13.19 17.19
C GLN A 263 15.31 12.94 18.67
N PHE A 264 15.41 14.01 19.45
CA PHE A 264 15.62 14.00 20.89
C PHE A 264 14.27 14.21 21.58
N LEU A 265 13.78 13.22 22.33
CA LEU A 265 12.55 13.38 23.10
C LEU A 265 12.78 14.37 24.26
N ILE A 266 11.99 15.45 24.32
CA ILE A 266 12.19 16.54 25.31
C ILE A 266 10.99 16.83 26.22
N SER A 267 9.77 16.39 25.87
CA SER A 267 8.60 16.42 26.78
C SER A 267 7.49 15.49 26.32
#